data_AF-A0A841L9Z1-F1
#
_entry.id   AF-A0A841L9Z1-F1
#
_cell.length_a   1.000
_cell.length_b   1.000
_cell.length_c   1.000
_cell.angle_alpha   90.00
_cell.angle_beta   90.00
_cell.angle_gamma   90.00
#
_symmetry.space_group_name_H-M   'P 1'
#
loop_
_entity.id
_entity.type
_entity.pdbx_description
1 polymer ?
#
loop_
_entity_poly.entity_id
_entity_poly.type
_entity_poly.pdbx_seq_one_letter_code
_entity_poly.pdbx_strand_id
1 'polypeptide(L)'
;MISRETELIAKIDLHSGRRDFSENKNYVEFSFYACFYELLNVENSYWETNLNGNEIFEILTSLNVDVSRDFLIKRYNDQINNDVEVFHADCDEQVFAFFDLEKEETDQNDMFFFGLRCLKKEEPIVN
;
A
#
# COMPACT_ATOMS: atom_id res chain seq x y z
N MET A 1 -19.65 2.79 -25.30
CA MET A 1 -18.50 2.91 -26.24
C MET A 1 -17.48 3.80 -25.58
N ILE A 2 -16.38 3.23 -25.09
CA ILE A 2 -15.27 3.98 -24.51
C ILE A 2 -14.56 4.67 -25.70
N SER A 3 -14.23 5.96 -25.59
CA SER A 3 -13.63 6.70 -26.72
C SER A 3 -12.19 6.23 -26.92
N ARG A 4 -11.68 6.29 -28.17
CA ARG A 4 -10.27 6.03 -28.50
C ARG A 4 -9.29 6.88 -27.67
N GLU A 5 -9.76 8.06 -27.24
CA GLU A 5 -9.01 8.96 -26.37
C GLU A 5 -8.85 8.39 -24.96
N THR A 6 -9.89 7.77 -24.40
CA THR A 6 -9.85 7.12 -23.10
C THR A 6 -8.92 5.89 -23.11
N GLU A 7 -8.89 5.12 -24.21
CA GLU A 7 -7.96 4.00 -24.37
C GLU A 7 -6.50 4.45 -24.50
N LEU A 8 -6.27 5.62 -25.12
CA LEU A 8 -4.93 6.19 -25.25
C LEU A 8 -4.43 6.72 -23.90
N ILE A 9 -5.30 7.42 -23.16
CA ILE A 9 -5.03 7.89 -21.79
C ILE A 9 -4.71 6.68 -20.91
N ALA A 10 -5.48 5.59 -20.99
CA ALA A 10 -5.21 4.37 -20.21
C ALA A 10 -3.88 3.67 -20.50
N LYS A 11 -3.29 3.91 -21.68
CA LYS A 11 -1.99 3.36 -22.06
C LYS A 11 -0.80 4.24 -21.71
N ILE A 12 -1.02 5.54 -21.55
CA ILE A 12 0.02 6.54 -21.30
C ILE A 12 0.06 6.90 -19.80
N ASP A 13 -1.12 6.93 -19.18
CA ASP A 13 -1.31 7.23 -17.78
C ASP A 13 -1.34 5.93 -16.98
N LEU A 14 -0.23 5.64 -16.29
CA LEU A 14 -0.13 4.51 -15.35
C LEU A 14 -1.17 4.60 -14.20
N HIS A 15 -1.81 5.76 -14.06
CA HIS A 15 -2.81 6.08 -13.03
C HIS A 15 -4.24 5.98 -13.55
N SER A 16 -4.45 5.58 -14.81
CA SER A 16 -5.81 5.44 -15.33
C SER A 16 -6.59 4.38 -14.54
N GLY A 17 -7.71 4.79 -13.95
CA GLY A 17 -8.54 3.92 -13.10
C GLY A 17 -8.14 3.89 -11.63
N ARG A 18 -7.04 4.54 -11.22
CA ARG A 18 -6.74 4.74 -9.79
C ARG A 18 -7.71 5.77 -9.20
N ARG A 19 -8.20 5.51 -7.98
CA ARG A 19 -8.96 6.52 -7.24
C ARG A 19 -7.97 7.48 -6.60
N ASP A 20 -7.83 8.66 -7.18
CA ASP A 20 -7.14 9.77 -6.55
C ASP A 20 -8.06 10.37 -5.48
N PHE A 21 -7.75 10.11 -4.21
CA PHE A 21 -8.45 10.71 -3.07
C PHE A 21 -7.82 12.05 -2.66
N SER A 22 -6.74 12.48 -3.32
CA SER A 22 -6.05 13.72 -3.03
C SER A 22 -6.61 14.84 -3.91
N GLU A 23 -7.47 15.71 -3.35
CA GLU A 23 -7.84 16.96 -4.02
C GLU A 23 -6.63 17.93 -4.21
N ASN A 24 -5.43 17.50 -3.79
CA ASN A 24 -4.18 18.27 -3.80
C ASN A 24 -3.21 17.75 -4.88
N LYS A 25 -3.05 18.54 -5.95
CA LYS A 25 -2.23 18.23 -7.15
C LYS A 25 -0.75 17.91 -6.90
N ASN A 26 -0.24 18.16 -5.70
CA ASN A 26 1.16 17.89 -5.33
C ASN A 26 1.39 16.49 -4.78
N TYR A 27 0.33 15.75 -4.46
CA TYR A 27 0.40 14.42 -3.89
C TYR A 27 -0.27 13.42 -4.81
N VAL A 28 0.07 12.16 -4.60
CA VAL A 28 -0.56 11.01 -5.25
C VAL A 28 -0.79 9.94 -4.20
N GLU A 29 -1.87 9.19 -4.34
CA GLU A 29 -2.25 8.12 -3.44
C GLU A 29 -2.35 6.79 -4.19
N PHE A 30 -1.84 5.74 -3.56
CA PHE A 30 -1.86 4.36 -4.02
C PHE A 30 -2.56 3.55 -2.95
N SER A 31 -3.40 2.59 -3.35
CA SER A 31 -3.98 1.64 -2.42
C SER A 31 -4.22 0.32 -3.10
N PHE A 32 -3.88 -0.77 -2.43
CA PHE A 32 -4.05 -2.13 -2.95
C PHE A 32 -4.16 -3.11 -1.79
N TYR A 33 -4.69 -4.30 -2.09
CA TYR A 33 -4.62 -5.40 -1.15
C TYR A 33 -3.29 -6.14 -1.32
N ALA A 34 -2.62 -6.38 -0.20
CA ALA A 34 -1.35 -7.11 -0.12
C ALA A 34 -1.54 -8.37 0.72
N CYS A 35 -0.75 -9.41 0.46
CA CYS A 35 -0.87 -10.64 1.23
C CYS A 35 -0.13 -10.52 2.57
N PHE A 36 -0.68 -11.07 3.65
CA PHE A 36 -0.02 -11.05 4.96
C PHE A 36 1.34 -11.75 4.93
N TYR A 37 1.59 -12.70 4.03
CA TYR A 37 2.93 -13.30 3.90
C TYR A 37 4.01 -12.25 3.58
N GLU A 38 3.67 -11.16 2.89
CA GLU A 38 4.58 -10.04 2.61
C GLU A 38 4.91 -9.24 3.89
N LEU A 39 3.94 -9.12 4.80
CA LEU A 39 4.13 -8.46 6.09
C LEU A 39 4.83 -9.36 7.11
N LEU A 40 4.52 -10.66 7.09
CA LEU A 40 5.05 -11.68 7.99
C LEU A 40 6.41 -12.24 7.54
N ASN A 41 6.89 -11.87 6.34
CA ASN A 41 8.08 -12.43 5.69
C ASN A 41 8.06 -13.97 5.69
N VAL A 42 6.92 -14.54 5.31
CA VAL A 42 6.70 -15.99 5.19
C VAL A 42 6.87 -16.38 3.73
N GLU A 43 7.59 -17.47 3.46
CA GLU A 43 7.73 -17.99 2.10
C GLU A 43 6.36 -18.32 1.50
N ASN A 44 6.08 -17.76 0.33
CA ASN A 44 4.88 -18.07 -0.41
C ASN A 44 4.96 -19.49 -0.99
N SER A 45 4.04 -20.36 -0.57
CA SER A 45 3.93 -21.74 -1.07
C SER A 45 2.86 -21.95 -2.14
N TYR A 46 2.06 -20.93 -2.44
CA TYR A 46 0.87 -21.03 -3.29
C TYR A 46 1.14 -20.67 -4.76
N TRP A 47 2.09 -19.77 -5.03
CA TRP A 47 2.53 -19.43 -6.39
C TRP A 47 3.99 -19.01 -6.44
N GLU A 48 4.62 -19.16 -7.61
CA GLU A 48 5.98 -18.68 -7.85
C GLU A 48 6.02 -17.15 -7.83
N THR A 49 6.84 -16.59 -6.94
CA THR A 49 7.09 -15.15 -6.84
C THR A 49 8.53 -14.90 -6.41
N ASN A 50 9.12 -13.80 -6.88
CA ASN A 50 10.42 -13.31 -6.41
C ASN A 50 10.28 -12.30 -5.27
N LEU A 51 9.05 -11.95 -4.90
CA LEU A 51 8.76 -11.01 -3.82
C LEU A 51 9.01 -11.68 -2.48
N ASN A 52 9.68 -10.97 -1.58
CA ASN A 52 9.99 -11.47 -0.23
C ASN A 52 9.33 -10.67 0.89
N GLY A 53 8.51 -9.67 0.56
CA GLY A 53 7.80 -8.85 1.53
C GLY A 53 8.61 -7.68 2.10
N ASN A 54 9.85 -7.47 1.65
CA ASN A 54 10.62 -6.28 1.99
C ASN A 54 10.25 -5.08 1.11
N GLU A 55 9.61 -5.29 -0.04
CA GLU A 55 9.36 -4.25 -1.05
C GLU A 55 8.55 -3.08 -0.47
N ILE A 56 7.51 -3.37 0.32
CA ILE A 56 6.71 -2.34 1.00
C ILE A 56 7.58 -1.53 1.96
N PHE A 57 8.42 -2.20 2.77
CA PHE A 57 9.26 -1.53 3.77
C PHE A 57 10.41 -0.73 3.13
N GLU A 58 10.93 -1.17 1.99
CA GLU A 58 11.91 -0.43 1.19
C GLU A 58 11.32 0.88 0.65
N ILE A 59 10.08 0.84 0.16
CA ILE A 59 9.34 2.04 -0.28
C ILE A 59 9.13 2.99 0.91
N LEU A 60 8.64 2.49 2.04
CA LEU A 60 8.39 3.31 3.24
C LEU A 60 9.67 3.97 3.77
N THR A 61 10.76 3.21 3.81
CA THR A 61 12.10 3.73 4.16
C THR A 61 12.51 4.86 3.22
N SER A 62 12.30 4.70 1.92
CA SER A 62 12.65 5.72 0.91
C SER A 62 11.80 7.00 1.04
N LEU A 63 10.59 6.87 1.58
CA LEU A 63 9.68 7.99 1.85
C LEU A 63 9.84 8.59 3.25
N ASN A 64 10.82 8.11 4.04
CA ASN A 64 11.02 8.48 5.45
C ASN A 64 9.79 8.24 6.33
N VAL A 65 9.01 7.20 6.03
CA VAL A 65 7.92 6.72 6.89
C VAL A 65 8.46 5.58 7.74
N ASP A 66 8.68 5.83 9.04
CA ASP A 66 9.21 4.82 9.96
C ASP A 66 8.11 3.85 10.40
N VAL A 67 8.21 2.60 9.96
CA VAL A 67 7.25 1.54 10.27
C VAL A 67 7.99 0.29 10.74
N SER A 68 7.72 -0.11 11.97
CA SER A 68 8.23 -1.36 12.53
C SER A 68 7.38 -2.53 12.03
N ARG A 69 8.01 -3.48 11.31
CA ARG A 69 7.36 -4.75 10.94
C ARG A 69 6.86 -5.50 12.17
N ASP A 70 7.68 -5.64 13.21
CA ASP A 70 7.31 -6.32 14.44
C ASP A 70 6.08 -5.67 15.12
N PHE A 71 5.96 -4.35 15.02
CA PHE A 71 4.78 -3.64 15.51
C PHE A 71 3.53 -4.06 14.73
N LEU A 72 3.56 -4.06 13.39
CA LEU A 72 2.43 -4.49 12.57
C LEU A 72 2.06 -5.95 12.82
N ILE A 73 3.05 -6.85 12.95
CA ILE A 73 2.83 -8.27 13.29
C ILE A 73 2.13 -8.39 14.64
N LYS A 74 2.56 -7.62 15.64
CA LYS A 74 1.92 -7.61 16.96
C LYS A 74 0.47 -7.13 16.88
N ARG A 75 0.20 -6.08 16.10
CA ARG A 75 -1.14 -5.51 15.91
C ARG A 75 -2.07 -6.45 15.14
N TYR A 76 -1.55 -7.17 14.15
CA TYR A 76 -2.28 -8.21 13.41
C TYR A 76 -2.68 -9.42 14.28
N ASN A 77 -1.82 -9.82 15.23
CA ASN A 77 -2.10 -10.94 16.13
C ASN A 77 -3.01 -10.58 17.30
N ASP A 78 -3.27 -9.28 17.51
CA ASP A 78 -4.20 -8.81 18.53
C ASP A 78 -5.64 -8.99 18.02
N GLN A 79 -6.32 -10.04 18.47
CA GLN A 79 -7.68 -10.41 18.03
C GLN A 79 -8.77 -9.42 18.42
N ILE A 80 -8.43 -8.37 19.16
CA ILE A 80 -9.34 -7.27 19.53
C ILE A 80 -9.12 -6.05 18.62
N ASN A 81 -8.05 -6.06 17.82
CA ASN A 81 -7.65 -4.92 17.02
C ASN A 81 -8.36 -4.90 15.66
N ASN A 82 -9.25 -3.92 15.49
CA ASN A 82 -9.90 -3.59 14.21
C ASN A 82 -9.44 -2.21 13.70
N ASP A 83 -8.30 -1.71 14.20
CA ASP A 83 -7.84 -0.37 13.87
C ASP A 83 -6.98 -0.34 12.61
N VAL A 84 -7.14 0.74 11.86
CA VAL A 84 -6.23 1.14 10.80
C VAL A 84 -5.03 1.83 11.43
N GLU A 85 -3.83 1.31 11.17
CA GLU A 85 -2.58 1.91 11.62
C GLU A 85 -2.09 2.91 10.57
N VAL A 86 -1.86 4.16 10.96
CA VAL A 86 -1.39 5.23 10.06
C VAL A 86 -0.03 5.72 10.52
N PHE A 87 0.93 5.78 9.60
CA PHE A 87 2.30 6.22 9.83
C PHE A 87 2.64 7.34 8.87
N HIS A 88 3.14 8.45 9.40
CA HIS A 88 3.49 9.64 8.63
C HIS A 88 5.00 9.71 8.41
N ALA A 89 5.42 10.40 7.35
CA ALA A 89 6.81 10.74 7.17
C ALA A 89 7.24 11.80 8.18
N ASP A 90 8.48 11.72 8.66
CA ASP A 90 9.03 12.66 9.66
C ASP A 90 9.01 14.12 9.19
N CYS A 91 9.06 14.34 7.87
CA CYS A 91 9.20 15.65 7.26
C CYS A 91 7.90 16.22 6.68
N ASP A 92 6.85 15.41 6.53
CA ASP A 92 5.61 15.80 5.87
C ASP A 92 4.43 14.91 6.28
N GLU A 93 3.49 15.44 7.07
CA GLU A 93 2.31 14.70 7.52
C GLU A 93 1.37 14.29 6.35
N GLN A 94 1.47 14.90 5.16
CA GLN A 94 0.70 14.46 4.00
C GLN A 94 1.35 13.30 3.24
N VAL A 95 2.60 12.95 3.56
CA VAL A 95 3.23 11.70 3.15
C VAL A 95 2.98 10.69 4.26
N PHE A 96 2.19 9.65 3.97
CA PHE A 96 1.82 8.67 4.97
C PHE A 96 1.53 7.32 4.34
N ALA A 97 1.62 6.27 5.15
CA ALA A 97 1.12 4.95 4.83
C ALA A 97 0.08 4.52 5.86
N PHE A 98 -0.90 3.76 5.41
CA PHE A 98 -1.87 3.14 6.31
C PHE A 98 -2.01 1.65 6.05
N PHE A 99 -2.21 0.92 7.13
CA PHE A 99 -2.40 -0.52 7.16
C PHE A 99 -3.73 -0.81 7.81
N ASP A 100 -4.67 -1.28 7.01
CA ASP A 100 -5.92 -1.85 7.51
C ASP A 100 -5.72 -3.36 7.65
N LEU A 101 -5.52 -3.78 8.89
CA LEU A 101 -5.22 -5.15 9.28
C LEU A 101 -6.48 -5.91 9.72
N GLU A 102 -7.68 -5.34 9.53
CA GLU A 102 -8.94 -5.96 9.94
C GLU A 102 -9.14 -7.30 9.20
N LYS A 103 -9.44 -8.35 9.97
CA LYS A 103 -9.80 -9.65 9.42
C LYS A 103 -11.31 -9.73 9.32
N GLU A 104 -11.84 -9.69 8.09
CA GLU A 104 -13.23 -10.11 7.91
C GLU A 104 -13.36 -11.61 8.23
N GLU A 105 -14.46 -12.02 8.89
CA GLU A 105 -14.73 -13.44 9.19
C GLU A 105 -14.77 -14.33 7.92
N THR A 106 -14.96 -13.70 6.77
CA THR A 106 -15.01 -14.32 5.45
C THR A 106 -13.75 -14.13 4.62
N ASP A 107 -12.73 -13.41 5.12
CA ASP A 107 -11.48 -13.26 4.38
C ASP A 107 -10.69 -14.58 4.40
N GLN A 108 -10.76 -15.29 3.27
CA GLN A 108 -10.08 -16.57 3.08
C GLN A 108 -8.66 -16.42 2.50
N ASN A 109 -8.25 -15.21 2.11
CA ASN A 109 -7.04 -15.01 1.33
C ASN A 109 -5.85 -14.51 2.17
N ASP A 110 -6.03 -14.29 3.47
CA ASP A 110 -5.01 -13.73 4.35
C ASP A 110 -4.39 -12.46 3.73
N MET A 111 -5.23 -11.46 3.42
CA MET A 111 -4.79 -10.20 2.82
C MET A 111 -5.09 -9.02 3.75
N PHE A 112 -4.28 -7.96 3.65
CA PHE A 112 -4.54 -6.66 4.29
C PHE A 112 -4.69 -5.58 3.24
N PHE A 113 -5.39 -4.51 3.59
CA PHE A 113 -5.49 -3.34 2.72
C PHE A 113 -4.41 -2.33 3.10
N PHE A 114 -3.59 -1.98 2.12
CA PHE A 114 -2.49 -1.04 2.26
C PHE A 114 -2.77 0.20 1.42
N GLY A 115 -2.49 1.37 1.99
CA GLY A 115 -2.44 2.59 1.23
C GLY A 115 -1.21 3.43 1.55
N LEU A 116 -0.82 4.23 0.57
CA LEU A 116 0.35 5.08 0.61
C LEU A 116 0.05 6.37 -0.12
N ARG A 117 0.34 7.50 0.52
CA ARG A 117 0.34 8.80 -0.10
C ARG A 117 1.75 9.37 -0.07
N CYS A 118 2.23 9.86 -1.22
CA CYS A 118 3.53 10.50 -1.34
C CYS A 118 3.46 11.75 -2.20
N LEU A 119 4.56 12.50 -2.30
CA LEU A 119 4.62 13.63 -3.22
C LEU A 119 4.64 13.11 -4.65
N LYS A 120 4.04 13.85 -5.57
CA LYS A 120 4.02 13.47 -7.00
C LYS A 120 5.40 13.26 -7.61
N LYS A 121 6.43 13.93 -7.09
CA LYS A 121 7.83 13.74 -7.51
C LYS A 121 8.41 12.37 -7.09
N GLU A 122 7.84 11.73 -6.07
CA GLU A 122 8.25 10.44 -5.49
C GLU A 122 7.46 9.26 -6.08
N GLU A 123 6.42 9.53 -6.86
CA GLU A 123 5.65 8.53 -7.61
C GLU A 123 6.50 7.48 -8.35
N PRO A 124 7.64 7.82 -8.99
CA PRO A 124 8.49 6.82 -9.64
C PRO A 124 9.19 5.84 -8.69
N ILE A 125 9.25 6.11 -7.39
CA ILE A 125 9.82 5.22 -6.38
C ILE A 125 8.85 4.08 -6.05
N VAL A 126 7.54 4.34 -6.18
CA VAL A 126 6.46 3.41 -5.82
C VAL A 126 6.06 2.51 -7.00
N ASN A 127 6.33 2.95 -8.24
CA ASN A 127 5.91 2.28 -9.49
C ASN A 127 6.90 1.24 -10.02
#